data_AF-A0A8T1TJG3-F1
#
_entry.id   AF-A0A8T1TJG3-F1
#
_cell.length_a   1.000
_cell.length_b   1.000
_cell.length_c   1.000
_cell.angle_alpha   90.00
_cell.angle_beta   90.00
_cell.angle_gamma   90.00
#
_symmetry.space_group_name_H-M   'P 1'
#
loop_
_entity.id
_entity.type
_entity.pdbx_description
1 polymer ?
#
loop_
_entity_poly.entity_id
_entity_poly.type
_entity_poly.pdbx_seq_one_letter_code
_entity_poly.pdbx_strand_id
1 'polypeptide(L)'
;MYVSNACSCTVSRQPVVPPETKVAVTLFLAVRSVRDRLPHGSVAVAAPGFGLDRHTIRKIWRQHHNVSALVQGRQQRPPPPRRLTDEEVVERVGDTPLCQRQNLRSLSAATGIPKITLLHYLKRSVIQWQILRVRPTLTPAYRTLWLAWALARVDRPIGTQFCVEFGTIDN
;
A
#
# COMPACT_ATOMS: atom_id res chain seq x y z
N MET A 1 -36.02 22.62 -33.81
CA MET A 1 -34.74 21.93 -34.11
C MET A 1 -33.67 22.54 -33.23
N TYR A 2 -33.26 21.85 -32.16
CA TYR A 2 -32.22 22.34 -31.24
C TYR A 2 -30.86 21.85 -31.76
N VAL A 3 -30.00 22.76 -32.22
CA VAL A 3 -28.62 22.45 -32.55
C VAL A 3 -27.79 22.58 -31.28
N SER A 4 -27.60 21.46 -30.60
CA SER A 4 -26.69 21.36 -29.47
C SER A 4 -25.25 21.45 -29.98
N ASN A 5 -24.65 22.64 -29.88
CA ASN A 5 -23.21 22.78 -30.06
C ASN A 5 -22.50 22.10 -28.89
N ALA A 6 -22.07 20.85 -29.11
CA ALA A 6 -21.12 20.19 -28.23
C ALA A 6 -19.78 20.93 -28.34
N CYS A 7 -19.48 21.77 -27.35
CA CYS A 7 -18.16 22.36 -27.17
C CYS A 7 -17.21 21.24 -26.77
N SER A 8 -16.48 20.68 -27.74
CA SER A 8 -15.44 19.69 -27.53
C SER A 8 -14.19 20.37 -26.94
N CYS A 9 -14.28 20.78 -25.67
CA CYS A 9 -13.10 21.08 -24.88
C CYS A 9 -12.37 19.77 -24.58
N THR A 10 -11.59 19.29 -25.54
CA THR A 10 -10.63 18.21 -25.31
C THR A 10 -9.55 18.78 -24.39
N VAL A 11 -9.70 18.56 -23.08
CA VAL A 11 -8.57 18.67 -22.16
C VAL A 11 -7.60 17.57 -22.58
N SER A 12 -6.72 17.88 -23.54
CA SER A 12 -5.69 16.97 -23.99
C SER A 12 -4.76 16.73 -22.81
N ARG A 13 -4.96 15.59 -22.14
CA ARG A 13 -4.06 15.08 -21.11
C ARG A 13 -2.72 14.89 -21.79
N GLN A 14 -1.81 15.86 -21.66
CA GLN A 14 -0.53 15.77 -22.36
C GLN A 14 0.18 14.49 -21.92
N PRO A 15 0.59 13.63 -22.87
CA PRO A 15 1.31 12.41 -22.55
C PRO A 15 2.60 12.77 -21.81
N VAL A 16 3.00 11.92 -20.85
CA VAL A 16 4.25 12.11 -20.12
C VAL A 16 5.39 12.09 -21.13
N VAL A 17 6.12 13.19 -21.26
CA VAL A 17 7.27 13.27 -22.17
C VAL A 17 8.36 12.32 -21.66
N PRO A 18 8.75 11.29 -22.43
CA PRO A 18 9.78 10.36 -22.01
C PRO A 18 11.15 11.08 -21.96
N PRO A 19 12.08 10.59 -21.13
CA PRO A 19 13.36 11.26 -20.91
C PRO A 19 14.18 11.38 -22.20
N GLU A 20 14.13 10.37 -23.06
CA GLU A 20 14.81 10.35 -24.37
C GLU A 20 14.37 11.52 -25.26
N THR A 21 13.06 11.78 -25.35
CA THR A 21 12.54 12.91 -26.12
C THR A 21 12.96 14.25 -25.52
N LYS A 22 13.05 14.39 -24.18
CA LYS A 22 13.55 15.61 -23.56
C LYS A 22 15.01 15.87 -23.96
N VAL A 23 15.85 14.84 -23.95
CA VAL A 23 17.26 14.91 -24.36
C VAL A 23 17.38 15.29 -25.83
N ALA A 24 16.61 14.64 -26.71
CA ALA A 24 16.59 14.94 -28.14
C ALA A 24 16.18 16.40 -28.43
N VAL A 25 15.15 16.90 -27.73
CA VAL A 25 14.71 18.30 -27.82
C VAL A 25 15.81 19.25 -27.36
N THR A 26 16.48 18.96 -26.23
CA THR A 26 17.58 19.82 -25.76
C THR A 26 18.75 19.83 -26.74
N LEU A 27 19.15 18.69 -27.31
CA LEU A 27 20.23 18.63 -28.31
C LEU A 27 19.85 19.41 -29.57
N PHE A 28 18.62 19.24 -30.06
CA PHE A 28 18.12 19.94 -31.25
C PHE A 28 18.14 21.47 -31.09
N LEU A 29 17.82 21.96 -29.89
CA LEU A 29 17.84 23.39 -29.56
C LEU A 29 19.26 23.89 -29.27
N ALA A 30 20.12 23.08 -28.65
CA ALA A 30 21.51 23.42 -28.36
C ALA A 30 22.30 23.69 -29.64
N VAL A 31 22.13 22.85 -30.66
CA VAL A 31 22.74 23.04 -31.99
C VAL A 31 22.33 24.36 -32.65
N ARG A 32 21.14 24.89 -32.33
CA ARG A 32 20.60 26.14 -32.88
C ARG A 32 20.80 27.35 -31.96
N SER A 33 21.36 27.14 -30.78
CA SER A 33 21.59 28.20 -29.82
C SER A 33 22.87 28.96 -30.16
N VAL A 34 22.85 30.27 -29.95
CA VAL A 34 24.01 31.13 -30.12
C VAL A 34 24.31 31.76 -28.77
N ARG A 35 25.48 31.45 -28.19
CA ARG A 35 25.89 31.91 -26.83
C ARG A 35 24.84 31.55 -25.76
N ASP A 36 24.38 30.30 -25.76
CA ASP A 36 23.34 29.76 -24.88
C ASP A 36 21.97 30.47 -24.95
N ARG A 37 21.81 31.37 -25.93
CA ARG A 37 20.55 32.04 -26.21
C ARG A 37 19.89 31.41 -27.41
N LEU A 38 18.61 31.16 -27.23
CA LEU A 38 17.80 30.53 -28.25
C LEU A 38 17.24 31.63 -29.17
N PRO A 39 17.51 31.59 -30.48
CA PRO A 39 16.99 32.60 -31.41
C PRO A 39 15.47 32.55 -31.50
N HIS A 40 14.86 33.68 -31.85
CA HIS A 40 13.41 33.80 -31.96
C HIS A 40 12.86 32.76 -32.96
N GLY A 41 11.70 32.17 -32.65
CA GLY A 41 11.03 31.21 -33.54
C GLY A 41 11.56 29.76 -33.52
N SER A 42 12.75 29.50 -33.01
CA SER A 42 13.33 28.13 -32.89
C SER A 42 12.43 27.12 -32.15
N VAL A 43 11.75 27.54 -31.07
CA VAL A 43 10.76 26.71 -30.36
C VAL A 43 9.55 26.39 -31.25
N ALA A 44 9.13 27.36 -32.07
CA ALA A 44 8.02 27.17 -33.00
C ALA A 44 8.40 26.20 -34.14
N VAL A 45 9.68 26.13 -34.51
CA VAL A 45 10.23 25.15 -35.45
C VAL A 45 10.33 23.75 -34.82
N ALA A 46 10.71 23.66 -33.55
CA ALA A 46 10.82 22.37 -32.84
C ALA A 46 9.46 21.72 -32.54
N ALA A 47 8.44 22.53 -32.22
CA ALA A 47 7.10 22.06 -31.86
C ALA A 47 6.47 21.04 -32.83
N PRO A 48 6.38 21.32 -34.15
CA PRO A 48 5.85 20.37 -35.11
C PRO A 48 6.76 19.13 -35.28
N GLY A 49 8.09 19.30 -35.19
CA GLY A 49 9.03 18.19 -35.37
C GLY A 49 8.98 17.15 -34.26
N PHE A 50 8.66 17.54 -33.03
CA PHE A 50 8.54 16.64 -31.87
C PHE A 50 7.09 16.33 -31.47
N GLY A 51 6.09 16.95 -32.12
CA GLY A 51 4.68 16.81 -31.74
C GLY A 51 4.37 17.32 -30.32
N LEU A 52 5.16 18.27 -29.81
CA LEU A 52 5.05 18.80 -28.46
C LEU A 52 4.56 20.25 -28.47
N ASP A 53 3.84 20.62 -27.43
CA ASP A 53 3.43 22.01 -27.24
C ASP A 53 4.64 22.94 -26.99
N ARG A 54 4.52 24.18 -27.47
CA ARG A 54 5.57 25.21 -27.36
C ARG A 54 5.94 25.48 -25.89
N HIS A 55 4.97 25.41 -24.96
CA HIS A 55 5.25 25.61 -23.53
C HIS A 55 6.08 24.46 -22.96
N THR A 56 5.82 23.22 -23.39
CA THR A 56 6.56 22.03 -22.95
C THR A 56 8.01 22.08 -23.41
N ILE A 57 8.25 22.42 -24.68
CA ILE A 57 9.61 22.60 -25.21
C ILE A 57 10.35 23.73 -24.49
N ARG A 58 9.69 24.87 -24.25
CA ARG A 58 10.30 25.98 -23.51
C ARG A 58 10.65 25.59 -22.07
N LYS A 59 9.82 24.77 -21.42
CA LYS A 59 10.07 24.24 -20.07
C LYS A 59 11.27 23.30 -20.05
N ILE A 60 11.36 22.39 -21.03
CA ILE A 60 12.52 21.50 -21.21
C ILE A 60 13.79 22.32 -21.41
N TRP A 61 13.75 23.32 -22.30
CA TRP A 61 14.89 24.22 -22.52
C TRP A 61 15.29 24.97 -21.25
N ARG A 62 14.36 25.46 -20.42
CA ARG A 62 14.75 26.09 -19.14
C ARG A 62 15.53 25.17 -18.20
N GLN A 63 15.35 23.86 -18.33
CA GLN A 63 16.01 22.84 -17.50
C GLN A 63 17.27 22.24 -18.16
N HIS A 64 17.71 22.75 -19.31
CA HIS A 64 18.77 22.12 -20.11
C HIS A 64 20.13 21.98 -19.38
N HIS A 65 20.45 22.89 -18.47
CA HIS A 65 21.67 22.83 -17.65
C HIS A 65 21.64 21.69 -16.61
N ASN A 66 20.45 21.21 -16.24
CA ASN A 66 20.25 20.19 -15.21
C ASN A 66 19.97 18.82 -15.87
N VAL A 67 21.04 18.08 -16.18
CA VAL A 67 20.94 16.74 -16.80
C VAL A 67 20.04 15.80 -15.99
N SER A 68 20.10 15.88 -14.66
CA SER A 68 19.24 15.10 -13.77
C SER A 68 17.74 15.40 -13.98
N ALA A 69 17.36 16.64 -14.25
CA ALA A 69 15.96 17.02 -14.48
C ALA A 69 15.43 16.55 -15.85
N LEU A 70 16.33 16.39 -16.84
CA LEU A 70 15.99 15.85 -18.16
C LEU A 70 15.77 14.34 -18.11
N VAL A 71 16.63 13.63 -17.38
CA VAL A 71 16.58 12.16 -17.26
C VAL A 71 15.50 11.71 -16.28
N GLN A 72 15.21 12.50 -15.24
CA GLN A 72 14.15 12.16 -14.29
C GLN A 72 12.78 12.12 -14.97
N GLY A 73 12.05 11.03 -14.69
CA GLY A 73 10.63 10.92 -14.99
C GLY A 73 9.83 12.00 -14.27
N ARG A 74 8.51 12.07 -14.53
CA ARG A 74 7.63 13.01 -13.83
C ARG A 74 7.81 12.84 -12.32
N GLN A 75 8.36 13.86 -11.65
CA GLN A 75 8.43 13.89 -10.20
C GLN A 75 7.00 13.75 -9.68
N GLN A 76 6.73 12.63 -9.02
CA GLN A 76 5.45 12.45 -8.36
C GLN A 76 5.41 13.44 -7.21
N ARG A 77 4.31 14.20 -7.13
CA ARG A 77 4.07 15.02 -5.94
C ARG A 77 4.10 14.05 -4.75
N PRO A 78 4.86 14.34 -3.69
CA PRO A 78 4.83 13.51 -2.51
C PRO A 78 3.37 13.39 -2.05
N PRO A 79 2.95 12.19 -1.61
CA PRO A 79 1.62 12.04 -1.07
C PRO A 79 1.41 13.02 0.09
N PRO A 80 0.18 13.50 0.31
CA PRO A 80 -0.11 14.36 1.44
C PRO A 80 0.33 13.68 2.75
N PRO A 81 0.82 14.45 3.73
CA PRO A 81 1.30 13.90 4.99
C PRO A 81 0.18 13.12 5.69
N ARG A 82 0.55 11.98 6.30
CA ARG A 82 -0.40 11.14 7.04
C ARG A 82 -0.66 11.76 8.41
N ARG A 83 -1.90 11.65 8.86
CA ARG A 83 -2.31 12.11 10.21
C ARG A 83 -1.86 11.17 11.33
N LEU A 84 -1.68 9.89 11.05
CA LEU A 84 -1.23 8.86 11.99
C LEU A 84 0.03 8.18 11.44
N THR A 85 1.03 7.99 12.29
CA THR A 85 2.21 7.19 11.95
C THR A 85 1.90 5.70 12.08
N ASP A 86 2.72 4.86 11.44
CA ASP A 86 2.52 3.41 11.50
C ASP A 86 2.73 2.90 12.96
N GLU A 87 3.68 3.49 13.68
CA GLU A 87 4.00 3.18 15.09
C GLU A 87 2.85 3.52 16.04
N GLU A 88 2.27 4.72 15.89
CA GLU A 88 1.14 5.17 16.73
C GLU A 88 -0.09 4.28 16.57
N VAL A 89 -0.33 3.74 15.37
CA VAL A 89 -1.41 2.76 15.14
C VAL A 89 -1.14 1.47 15.91
N VAL A 90 0.11 0.97 15.87
CA VAL A 90 0.49 -0.29 16.52
C VAL A 90 0.36 -0.17 18.03
N GLU A 91 0.78 0.95 18.61
CA GLU A 91 0.65 1.24 20.04
C GLU A 91 -0.84 1.24 20.47
N ARG A 92 -1.68 2.03 19.81
CA ARG A 92 -3.12 2.11 20.13
C ARG A 92 -3.84 0.75 19.99
N VAL A 93 -3.49 -0.01 18.95
CA VAL A 93 -4.05 -1.36 18.76
C VAL A 93 -3.50 -2.32 19.82
N GLY A 94 -2.24 -2.15 20.23
CA GLY A 94 -1.57 -2.88 21.31
C GLY A 94 -2.14 -2.63 22.70
N ASP A 95 -2.66 -1.43 22.96
CA ASP A 95 -3.31 -1.08 24.24
C ASP A 95 -4.76 -1.58 24.32
N THR A 96 -5.40 -1.78 23.16
CA THR A 96 -6.81 -2.22 23.10
C THR A 96 -6.94 -3.66 23.62
N PRO A 97 -7.89 -4.03 24.49
CA PRO A 97 -8.05 -5.41 24.96
C PRO A 97 -8.43 -6.38 23.83
N LEU A 98 -7.97 -7.65 23.92
CA LEU A 98 -8.16 -8.66 22.86
C LEU A 98 -9.62 -8.87 22.44
N CYS A 99 -10.57 -8.76 23.38
CA CYS A 99 -12.01 -8.90 23.09
C CYS A 99 -12.52 -7.82 22.12
N GLN A 100 -11.97 -6.61 22.17
CA GLN A 100 -12.34 -5.50 21.29
C GLN A 100 -11.58 -5.49 19.98
N ARG A 101 -10.46 -6.23 19.88
CA ARG A 101 -9.69 -6.36 18.63
C ARG A 101 -10.38 -7.21 17.56
N GLN A 102 -11.36 -8.04 17.92
CA GLN A 102 -11.96 -9.07 17.04
C GLN A 102 -12.68 -8.52 15.79
N ASN A 103 -13.27 -7.33 15.89
CA ASN A 103 -14.06 -6.74 14.82
C ASN A 103 -13.54 -5.34 14.51
N LEU A 104 -13.44 -4.99 13.22
CA LEU A 104 -12.97 -3.67 12.80
C LEU A 104 -13.85 -2.53 13.36
N ARG A 105 -15.14 -2.79 13.59
CA ARG A 105 -16.08 -1.84 14.22
C ARG A 105 -15.76 -1.63 15.70
N SER A 106 -15.55 -2.72 16.44
CA SER A 106 -15.20 -2.66 17.88
C SER A 106 -13.82 -2.04 18.08
N LEU A 107 -12.84 -2.42 17.25
CA LEU A 107 -11.49 -1.86 17.24
C LEU A 107 -11.52 -0.35 16.95
N SER A 108 -12.34 0.09 16.00
CA SER A 108 -12.52 1.51 15.67
C SER A 108 -13.07 2.30 16.86
N ALA A 109 -14.06 1.76 17.57
CA ALA A 109 -14.63 2.39 18.76
C ALA A 109 -13.60 2.47 19.91
N ALA A 110 -12.77 1.44 20.09
CA ALA A 110 -11.76 1.40 21.15
C ALA A 110 -10.54 2.30 20.87
N THR A 111 -10.05 2.31 19.64
CA THR A 111 -8.81 3.05 19.25
C THR A 111 -9.08 4.50 18.85
N GLY A 112 -10.34 4.87 18.59
CA GLY A 112 -10.73 6.14 18.00
C GLY A 112 -10.31 6.31 16.53
N ILE A 113 -9.73 5.29 15.91
CA ILE A 113 -9.30 5.32 14.51
C ILE A 113 -10.49 4.91 13.63
N PRO A 114 -10.80 5.65 12.54
CA PRO A 114 -11.92 5.29 11.68
C PRO A 114 -11.69 3.95 10.98
N LYS A 115 -12.78 3.17 10.88
CA LYS A 115 -12.81 1.82 10.28
C LYS A 115 -12.07 1.72 8.94
N ILE A 116 -12.29 2.65 8.02
CA ILE A 116 -11.66 2.61 6.68
C ILE A 116 -10.14 2.76 6.77
N THR A 117 -9.66 3.61 7.68
CA THR A 117 -8.23 3.80 7.92
C THR A 117 -7.58 2.54 8.48
N LEU A 118 -8.21 1.89 9.47
CA LEU A 118 -7.76 0.59 9.97
C LEU A 118 -7.71 -0.48 8.87
N LEU A 119 -8.70 -0.50 7.96
CA LEU A 119 -8.69 -1.40 6.80
C LEU A 119 -7.50 -1.14 5.86
N HIS A 120 -7.11 0.11 5.65
CA HIS A 120 -5.93 0.44 4.84
C HIS A 120 -4.64 -0.04 5.51
N TYR A 121 -4.52 0.11 6.83
CA TYR A 121 -3.36 -0.40 7.58
C TYR A 121 -3.27 -1.93 7.55
N LEU A 122 -4.41 -2.63 7.58
CA LEU A 122 -4.47 -4.08 7.38
C LEU A 122 -4.03 -4.49 5.97
N LYS A 123 -4.51 -3.81 4.93
CA LYS A 123 -4.10 -4.07 3.52
C LYS A 123 -2.61 -3.84 3.30
N ARG A 124 -2.02 -2.90 4.03
CA ARG A 124 -0.58 -2.60 4.02
C ARG A 124 0.23 -3.48 4.98
N SER A 125 -0.40 -4.44 5.65
CA SER A 125 0.22 -5.36 6.62
C SER A 125 0.94 -4.68 7.79
N VAL A 126 0.55 -3.44 8.16
CA VAL A 126 1.09 -2.75 9.36
C VAL A 126 0.53 -3.38 10.64
N ILE A 127 -0.74 -3.75 10.58
CA ILE A 127 -1.42 -4.57 11.58
C ILE A 127 -1.94 -5.82 10.88
N GLN A 128 -2.05 -6.93 11.61
CA GLN A 128 -2.53 -8.19 11.06
C GLN A 128 -3.62 -8.80 11.95
N TRP A 129 -4.56 -9.50 11.31
CA TRP A 129 -5.58 -10.26 12.02
C TRP A 129 -5.01 -11.57 12.53
N GLN A 130 -4.73 -11.64 13.83
CA GLN A 130 -4.42 -12.91 14.48
C GLN A 130 -5.73 -13.60 14.87
N ILE A 131 -6.18 -14.57 14.06
CA ILE A 131 -7.32 -15.41 14.43
C ILE A 131 -6.83 -16.46 15.42
N LEU A 132 -6.86 -16.13 16.71
CA LEU A 132 -6.69 -17.13 17.75
C LEU A 132 -8.02 -17.86 17.92
N ARG A 133 -8.19 -18.99 17.22
CA ARG A 133 -9.19 -19.99 17.64
C ARG A 133 -8.70 -20.59 18.94
N VAL A 134 -9.02 -19.94 20.06
CA VAL A 134 -8.88 -20.56 21.37
C VAL A 134 -9.80 -21.77 21.34
N ARG A 135 -9.21 -22.97 21.30
CA ARG A 135 -9.95 -24.22 21.49
C ARG A 135 -10.75 -24.05 22.78
N PRO A 136 -12.07 -24.33 22.79
CA PRO A 136 -12.90 -24.09 23.97
C PRO A 136 -12.19 -24.65 25.20
N THR A 137 -12.10 -23.83 26.25
CA THR A 137 -11.33 -24.12 27.46
C THR A 137 -11.60 -25.55 27.86
N LEU A 138 -10.56 -26.37 27.82
CA LEU A 138 -10.65 -27.81 28.07
C LEU A 138 -11.03 -27.98 29.55
N THR A 139 -12.33 -27.99 29.84
CA THR A 139 -12.84 -28.16 31.21
C THR A 139 -12.30 -29.49 31.75
N PRO A 140 -11.99 -29.61 33.05
CA PRO A 140 -11.44 -30.84 33.60
C PRO A 140 -12.31 -32.06 33.28
N ALA A 141 -13.64 -31.91 33.31
CA ALA A 141 -14.59 -32.94 32.90
C ALA A 141 -14.50 -33.33 31.40
N TYR A 142 -14.21 -32.37 30.53
CA TYR A 142 -14.01 -32.65 29.11
C TYR A 142 -12.67 -33.34 28.84
N ARG A 143 -11.64 -33.08 29.67
CA ARG A 143 -10.34 -33.79 29.60
C ARG A 143 -10.50 -35.27 29.91
N THR A 144 -11.22 -35.59 30.98
CA THR A 144 -11.42 -36.98 31.42
C THR A 144 -12.23 -37.77 30.41
N LEU A 145 -13.28 -37.17 29.83
CA LEU A 145 -14.08 -37.80 28.78
C LEU A 145 -13.26 -38.08 27.52
N TRP A 146 -12.42 -37.13 27.09
CA TRP A 146 -11.51 -37.34 25.96
C TRP A 146 -10.46 -38.41 26.21
N LEU A 147 -9.87 -38.42 27.42
CA LEU A 147 -8.89 -39.44 27.81
C LEU A 147 -9.54 -40.83 27.84
N ALA A 148 -10.75 -40.96 28.38
CA ALA A 148 -11.49 -42.22 28.38
C ALA A 148 -11.80 -42.69 26.95
N TRP A 149 -12.24 -41.79 26.07
CA TRP A 149 -12.51 -42.08 24.66
C TRP A 149 -11.25 -42.55 23.91
N ALA A 150 -10.10 -41.94 24.20
CA ALA A 150 -8.81 -42.31 23.60
C ALA A 150 -8.32 -43.66 24.12
N LEU A 151 -8.37 -43.89 25.44
CA LEU A 151 -7.98 -45.16 26.06
C LEU A 151 -8.82 -46.35 25.61
N ALA A 152 -10.09 -46.13 25.25
CA ALA A 152 -10.97 -47.16 24.72
C ALA A 152 -10.64 -47.60 23.28
N ARG A 153 -9.85 -46.81 22.54
CA ARG A 153 -9.50 -47.05 21.13
C ARG A 153 -8.04 -47.42 20.91
N VAL A 154 -7.22 -47.36 21.94
CA VAL A 154 -5.85 -47.86 21.89
C VAL A 154 -5.91 -49.36 22.16
N ASP A 155 -5.66 -50.17 21.14
CA ASP A 155 -5.48 -51.61 21.29
C ASP A 155 -4.28 -51.86 22.21
N ARG A 156 -4.56 -52.34 23.42
CA ARG A 156 -3.50 -52.69 24.36
C ARG A 156 -2.93 -54.04 23.94
N PRO A 157 -1.61 -54.19 23.75
CA PRO A 157 -1.03 -55.49 23.48
C PRO A 157 -1.34 -56.43 24.67
N ILE A 158 -1.97 -57.56 24.35
CA ILE A 158 -2.39 -58.58 25.32
C ILE A 158 -1.14 -59.05 26.09
N GLY A 159 -1.02 -58.68 27.36
CA GLY A 159 0.02 -59.19 28.27
C GLY A 159 0.72 -58.17 29.18
N THR A 160 0.48 -56.87 29.06
CA THR A 160 1.09 -55.88 29.99
C THR A 160 0.03 -55.25 30.89
N GLN A 161 -0.12 -55.81 32.10
CA GLN A 161 -0.80 -55.13 33.20
C GLN A 161 0.10 -53.99 33.69
N PHE A 162 -0.21 -52.76 33.30
CA PHE A 162 0.27 -51.59 34.03
C PHE A 162 -0.80 -51.19 35.04
N CYS A 163 -0.53 -51.44 36.32
CA CYS A 163 -1.27 -50.86 37.42
C CYS A 163 -1.03 -49.34 37.40
N VAL A 164 -1.98 -48.57 36.90
CA VAL A 164 -1.94 -47.11 37.05
C VAL A 164 -2.57 -46.79 38.41
N GLU A 165 -1.73 -46.68 39.43
CA GLU A 165 -2.13 -46.06 40.69
C GLU A 165 -2.43 -44.59 40.43
N PHE A 166 -3.71 -44.26 40.30
CA PHE A 166 -4.16 -42.87 40.36
C PHE A 166 -4.07 -42.43 41.82
N GLY A 167 -2.94 -41.88 42.21
CA GLY A 167 -2.81 -41.18 43.49
C GLY A 167 -3.86 -40.07 43.57
N THR A 168 -4.78 -40.21 44.52
CA THR A 168 -5.68 -39.14 44.94
C THR A 168 -4.84 -38.01 45.51
N ILE A 169 -4.78 -36.89 44.78
CA ILE A 169 -4.26 -35.63 45.32
C ILE A 169 -5.42 -35.02 46.11
N ASP A 170 -5.38 -35.19 47.43
CA ASP A 170 -6.27 -34.50 48.37
C ASP A 170 -5.87 -33.02 48.45
N ASN A 171 -6.87 -32.16 48.23
CA ASN A 171 -7.01 -30.71 48.51
C ASN A 171 -5.77 -29.80 48.58
#